data_AF-A0A843E274-F1
#
_entry.id   AF-A0A843E274-F1
#
_cell.length_a   1.000
_cell.length_b   1.000
_cell.length_c   1.000
_cell.angle_alpha   90.00
_cell.angle_beta   90.00
_cell.angle_gamma   90.00
#
_symmetry.space_group_name_H-M   'P 1'
#
loop_
_entity.id
_entity.type
_entity.pdbx_description
1 polymer ?
#
loop_
_entity_poly.entity_id
_entity_poly.type
_entity_poly.pdbx_seq_one_letter_code
_entity_poly.pdbx_strand_id
1 'polypeptide(L)' 'MAEIRAALVGACGRMGSMLVKRIMSTEGITVAAAFDLVRIGEDIGEVAGIGKI' A
#
# COMPACT_ATOMS: atom_id res chain seq x y z
N MET A 1 -19.69 -9.54 1.17
CA MET A 1 -19.40 -8.16 0.71
C MET A 1 -18.19 -8.22 -0.20
N ALA A 2 -18.16 -7.50 -1.32
CA ALA A 2 -17.01 -7.48 -2.21
C ALA A 2 -15.90 -6.63 -1.58
N GLU A 3 -14.70 -7.20 -1.44
CA GLU A 3 -13.52 -6.51 -0.92
C GLU A 3 -13.03 -5.47 -1.94
N ILE A 4 -12.87 -4.21 -1.51
CA ILE A 4 -12.34 -3.16 -2.37
C ILE A 4 -10.84 -3.36 -2.54
N ARG A 5 -10.38 -3.50 -3.79
CA ARG A 5 -8.96 -3.66 -4.11
C ARG A 5 -8.40 -2.34 -4.63
N ALA A 6 -7.58 -1.68 -3.82
CA ALA A 6 -6.99 -0.39 -4.14
C ALA A 6 -5.58 -0.56 -4.73
N ALA A 7 -5.28 0.26 -5.74
CA ALA A 7 -3.93 0.43 -6.26
C ALA A 7 -3.42 1.83 -5.93
N LEU A 8 -2.14 1.95 -5.61
CA LEU A 8 -1.51 3.23 -5.22
C LEU A 8 -0.40 3.60 -6.21
N VAL A 9 -0.42 4.85 -6.67
CA VAL A 9 0.67 5.48 -7.43
C VAL A 9 1.39 6.47 -6.51
N GLY A 10 2.72 6.46 -6.52
CA GLY A 10 3.53 7.24 -5.57
C GLY A 10 3.57 6.60 -4.17
N ALA A 11 3.53 5.27 -4.11
CA ALA A 11 3.38 4.50 -2.88
C ALA A 11 4.59 4.62 -1.92
N CYS A 12 5.79 4.90 -2.45
CA CYS A 12 7.00 5.12 -1.67
C CYS A 12 7.09 6.54 -1.08
N GLY A 13 6.23 7.46 -1.51
CA GLY A 13 6.16 8.82 -0.97
C GLY A 13 5.54 8.88 0.43
N ARG A 14 5.73 10.02 1.12
CA ARG A 14 5.18 10.24 2.48
C ARG A 14 3.67 9.98 2.57
N MET A 15 2.92 10.46 1.57
CA MET A 15 1.48 10.27 1.52
C MET A 15 1.12 8.83 1.14
N GLY A 16 1.80 8.25 0.14
CA GLY A 16 1.57 6.87 -0.29
C GLY A 16 1.75 5.88 0.86
N SER A 17 2.85 5.96 1.60
CA SER A 17 3.11 5.09 2.75
C SER A 17 2.08 5.28 3.88
N MET A 18 1.55 6.50 4.07
CA MET A 18 0.46 6.74 5.03
C MET A 18 -0.86 6.09 4.56
N LEU A 19 -1.18 6.19 3.27
CA LEU A 19 -2.36 5.56 2.69
C LEU A 19 -2.30 4.04 2.79
N VAL A 20 -1.14 3.42 2.55
CA VAL A 20 -0.93 1.97 2.76
C VAL A 20 -1.32 1.56 4.18
N LYS A 21 -0.79 2.27 5.20
CA LYS A 21 -1.14 2.02 6.61
C LYS A 21 -2.64 2.14 6.85
N ARG A 22 -3.26 3.19 6.31
CA ARG A 22 -4.67 3.47 6.56
C ARG A 22 -5.57 2.43 5.90
N ILE A 23 -5.28 2.04 4.66
CA ILE A 23 -6.01 1.01 3.92
C ILE A 23 -5.92 -0.32 4.67
N MET A 24 -4.72 -0.73 5.08
CA MET A 24 -4.50 -1.96 5.85
C MET A 24 -5.18 -1.95 7.24
N SER A 25 -5.49 -0.77 7.78
CA SER A 25 -6.21 -0.62 9.04
C SER A 25 -7.73 -0.44 8.86
N THR A 26 -8.24 -0.48 7.63
CA THR A 26 -9.66 -0.23 7.32
C THR A 26 -10.29 -1.52 6.80
N GLU A 27 -11.36 -1.98 7.44
CA GLU A 27 -12.08 -3.17 7.01
C GLU A 27 -12.74 -2.98 5.63
N GLY A 28 -12.71 -4.02 4.81
CA GLY A 28 -13.37 -4.05 3.50
C GLY A 28 -12.56 -3.41 2.36
N ILE A 29 -11.30 -3.02 2.61
CA ILE A 29 -10.39 -2.54 1.57
C ILE A 29 -8.98 -3.13 1.77
N THR A 30 -8.31 -3.45 0.67
CA THR A 30 -6.94 -3.96 0.67
C THR A 30 -6.07 -3.28 -0.40
N VAL A 31 -4.76 -3.27 -0.20
CA VAL A 31 -3.79 -2.81 -1.21
C VAL A 31 -3.48 -3.99 -2.12
N ALA A 32 -3.89 -3.88 -3.38
CA ALA A 32 -3.67 -4.92 -4.38
C ALA A 32 -2.45 -4.65 -5.26
N ALA A 33 -2.01 -3.39 -5.38
CA ALA A 33 -0.84 -3.00 -6.14
C ALA A 33 -0.27 -1.66 -5.66
N ALA A 34 1.03 -1.49 -5.80
CA ALA A 34 1.75 -0.26 -5.50
C ALA A 34 2.74 0.05 -6.63
N PHE A 35 2.72 1.29 -7.11
CA PHE A 35 3.56 1.78 -8.20
C PHE A 35 4.36 2.98 -7.75
N ASP A 36 5.65 2.97 -8.06
CA ASP A 36 6.54 4.09 -7.85
C ASP A 36 7.72 4.02 -8.83
N LEU A 37 8.45 5.13 -8.97
CA LEU A 37 9.67 5.20 -9.76
C LEU A 37 10.89 4.67 -9.00
N VAL A 38 10.77 4.48 -7.69
CA VAL A 38 11.83 4.04 -6.78
C VAL A 38 11.43 2.76 -6.03
N ARG A 39 12.40 2.01 -5.52
CA ARG A 39 12.20 0.77 -4.72
C ARG A 39 11.35 -0.31 -5.43
N ILE A 40 11.62 -0.48 -6.72
CA ILE A 40 10.92 -1.47 -7.56
C ILE A 40 11.30 -2.88 -7.11
N GLY A 41 10.30 -3.75 -6.96
CA GLY A 41 10.48 -5.14 -6.53
C GLY A 41 10.50 -5.33 -5.01
N GLU A 42 10.46 -4.24 -4.25
CA GLU A 42 10.28 -4.29 -2.79
C GLU A 42 8.79 -4.43 -2.43
N ASP A 43 8.54 -5.02 -1.26
CA ASP A 43 7.20 -5.13 -0.71
C ASP A 43 6.75 -3.78 -0.15
N ILE A 44 5.53 -3.35 -0.51
CA ILE A 44 5.06 -2.02 -0.10
C ILE A 44 4.76 -1.94 1.40
N GLY A 45 4.40 -3.05 2.04
CA GLY A 45 4.16 -3.09 3.46
C GLY A 45 5.46 -3.01 4.29
N GLU A 46 6.54 -3.63 3.81
CA GLU A 46 7.90 -3.43 4.34
C GLU A 46 8.31 -1.95 4.25
N VAL A 47 8.12 -1.36 3.07
CA VAL A 47 8.39 0.06 2.80
C VAL A 47 7.58 0.99 3.71
N ALA A 48 6.30 0.68 3.93
CA ALA A 48 5.43 1.46 4.80
C ALA A 48 5.73 1.18 6.30
N GLY A 49 6.47 0.13 6.64
CA GLY A 49 6.78 -0.24 8.02
C GLY A 49 5.61 -0.90 8.76
N ILE A 50 4.80 -1.69 8.04
CA ILE A 50 3.70 -2.49 8.61
C ILE A 50 3.91 -4.00 8.44
N GLY A 51 5.06 -4.41 7.91
CA GLY A 51 5.35 -5.79 7.55
C GLY A 51 4.84 -6.15 6.16
N LYS A 52 5.16 -7.36 5.72
CA LYS A 52 4.92 -7.84 4.34
C LYS A 52 3.44 -8.02 4.01
N ILE A 53 2.98 -7.52 2.85
CA ILE A 53 1.56 -7.64 2.38
C ILE A 53 1.43 -8.00 0.90
#